data_AF-A0A4Q3IJZ5-F1
#
_entry.id   AF-A0A4Q3IJZ5-F1
#
_cell.length_a   1.000
_cell.length_b   1.000
_cell.length_c   1.000
_cell.angle_alpha   90.00
_cell.angle_beta   90.00
_cell.angle_gamma   90.00
#
_symmetry.space_group_name_H-M   'P 1'
#
loop_
_entity.id
_entity.type
_entity.pdbx_description
1 polymer ?
#
loop_
_entity_poly.entity_id
_entity_poly.type
_entity_poly.pdbx_seq_one_letter_code
_entity_poly.pdbx_strand_id
1 'polypeptide(L)'
;MSVNFHAIKAIYRFEMARTWRTPLQSVLSPVISTSLYFVVFGAAIGSHMQAIDGVPYGAFIVPGLIMLSLLTQSIANASFAIYFPKFVGTIFELLSAPIAWWEAVFAYVAAAATKSVVLGLLILATAFL
;
A
#
# COMPACT_ATOMS: atom_id res chain seq x y z
N MET A 1 29.03 7.06 -10.78
CA MET A 1 28.53 5.87 -10.04
C MET A 1 27.65 5.07 -10.98
N SER A 2 28.07 3.87 -11.36
CA SER A 2 27.22 2.95 -12.14
C SER A 2 26.12 2.39 -11.25
N VAL A 3 24.87 2.37 -11.74
CA VAL A 3 23.71 1.85 -11.02
C VAL A 3 23.86 0.35 -10.75
N ASN A 4 23.76 -0.07 -9.49
CA ASN A 4 23.76 -1.47 -9.09
C ASN A 4 22.34 -2.04 -9.12
N PHE A 5 21.89 -2.44 -10.31
CA PHE A 5 20.59 -3.05 -10.52
C PHE A 5 20.39 -4.37 -9.73
N HIS A 6 21.47 -5.09 -9.44
CA HIS A 6 21.39 -6.33 -8.65
C HIS A 6 21.00 -6.05 -7.21
N ALA A 7 21.57 -5.01 -6.60
CA ALA A 7 21.20 -4.57 -5.25
C ALA A 7 19.73 -4.16 -5.18
N ILE A 8 19.28 -3.31 -6.12
CA ILE A 8 17.89 -2.85 -6.20
C ILE A 8 16.94 -4.04 -6.33
N LYS A 9 17.23 -4.96 -7.26
CA LYS A 9 16.40 -6.16 -7.50
C LYS A 9 16.37 -7.08 -6.28
N ALA A 10 17.49 -7.24 -5.57
CA ALA A 10 17.57 -8.08 -4.38
C ALA A 10 16.68 -7.53 -3.25
N ILE A 11 16.81 -6.24 -2.93
CA ILE A 11 16.00 -5.58 -1.89
C ILE A 11 14.51 -5.63 -2.27
N TYR A 12 14.19 -5.31 -3.53
CA TYR A 12 12.82 -5.36 -4.02
C TYR A 12 12.20 -6.76 -3.89
N ARG A 13 12.92 -7.80 -4.32
CA ARG A 13 12.43 -9.19 -4.20
C ARG A 13 12.28 -9.64 -2.76
N PHE A 14 13.20 -9.24 -1.87
CA PHE A 14 13.10 -9.52 -0.44
C PHE A 14 11.84 -8.89 0.17
N GLU A 15 11.57 -7.63 -0.17
CA GLU A 15 10.37 -6.92 0.28
C GLU A 15 9.08 -7.53 -0.28
N MET A 16 9.06 -7.97 -1.54
CA MET A 16 7.91 -8.68 -2.12
C MET A 16 7.67 -10.03 -1.43
N ALA A 17 8.75 -10.79 -1.20
CA ALA A 17 8.67 -12.07 -0.52
C ALA A 17 8.16 -11.93 0.92
N ARG A 18 8.52 -10.85 1.62
CA ARG A 18 7.98 -10.54 2.96
C ARG A 18 6.46 -10.38 2.92
N THR A 19 5.96 -9.59 1.97
CA THR A 19 4.51 -9.36 1.84
C THR A 19 3.75 -10.64 1.51
N TRP A 20 4.33 -11.51 0.68
CA TRP A 20 3.70 -12.78 0.31
C TRP A 20 3.55 -13.77 1.48
N ARG A 21 4.30 -13.58 2.58
CA ARG A 21 4.16 -14.42 3.78
C ARG A 21 2.96 -14.05 4.65
N THR A 22 2.40 -12.86 4.48
CA THR A 22 1.28 -12.36 5.31
C THR A 22 0.14 -11.75 4.48
N PRO A 23 -0.42 -12.48 3.49
CA PRO A 23 -1.47 -11.94 2.62
C PRO A 23 -2.76 -11.58 3.39
N LEU A 24 -3.11 -12.36 4.42
CA LEU A 24 -4.27 -12.10 5.28
C LEU A 24 -4.18 -10.73 5.97
N GLN A 25 -2.99 -10.38 6.47
CA GLN A 25 -2.81 -9.11 7.17
C GLN A 25 -2.60 -7.94 6.20
N SER A 26 -1.81 -8.16 5.14
CA SER A 26 -1.38 -7.09 4.24
C SER A 26 -2.40 -6.74 3.15
N VAL A 27 -3.30 -7.67 2.81
CA VAL A 27 -4.30 -7.49 1.74
C VAL A 27 -5.72 -7.62 2.27
N LEU A 28 -6.05 -8.75 2.93
CA LEU A 28 -7.43 -9.03 3.31
C LEU A 28 -7.97 -8.02 4.34
N SER A 29 -7.19 -7.70 5.38
CA SER A 29 -7.61 -6.74 6.41
C SER A 29 -7.95 -5.34 5.83
N PRO A 30 -7.07 -4.69 5.03
CA PRO A 30 -7.38 -3.42 4.40
C PRO A 30 -8.57 -3.47 3.43
N VAL A 31 -8.71 -4.56 2.67
CA VAL A 31 -9.85 -4.75 1.75
C VAL A 31 -11.15 -4.81 2.55
N ILE A 32 -11.24 -5.67 3.58
CA ILE A 32 -12.42 -5.77 4.44
C ILE A 32 -12.75 -4.43 5.08
N SER A 33 -11.76 -3.74 5.65
CA SER A 33 -11.98 -2.43 6.28
C SER A 33 -12.54 -1.40 5.29
N THR A 34 -12.01 -1.38 4.06
CA THR A 34 -12.47 -0.44 3.04
C THR A 34 -13.86 -0.83 2.52
N SER A 35 -14.16 -2.12 2.35
CA SER A 35 -15.49 -2.62 2.02
C SER A 35 -16.52 -2.25 3.10
N LEU A 36 -16.16 -2.36 4.39
CA LEU A 36 -17.03 -1.92 5.48
C LEU A 36 -17.29 -0.40 5.42
N TYR A 37 -16.29 0.40 5.04
CA TYR A 37 -16.50 1.83 4.80
C TYR A 37 -17.46 2.07 3.62
N PHE A 38 -17.38 1.31 2.54
CA PHE A 38 -18.38 1.40 1.45
C PHE A 38 -19.79 1.06 1.93
N VAL A 39 -19.97 0.03 2.75
CA VAL A 39 -21.29 -0.36 3.27
C VAL A 39 -21.85 0.73 4.20
N VAL A 40 -21.03 1.20 5.16
CA VAL A 40 -21.45 2.20 6.15
C VAL A 40 -21.73 3.55 5.49
N PHE A 41 -20.79 4.07 4.71
CA PHE A 41 -20.95 5.39 4.10
C PHE A 41 -21.82 5.35 2.84
N GLY A 42 -21.68 4.34 2.00
CA GLY A 42 -22.44 4.23 0.75
C GLY A 42 -23.89 3.82 0.96
N ALA A 43 -24.15 2.71 1.67
CA ALA A 43 -25.50 2.16 1.80
C ALA A 43 -26.27 2.68 3.01
N ALA A 44 -25.62 2.76 4.19
CA ALA A 44 -26.33 3.14 5.42
C ALA A 44 -26.53 4.66 5.55
N ILE A 45 -25.51 5.47 5.24
CA ILE A 45 -25.57 6.93 5.34
C ILE A 45 -26.01 7.57 4.00
N GLY A 46 -25.65 6.96 2.87
CA GLY A 46 -25.88 7.54 1.55
C GLY A 46 -27.35 7.75 1.17
N SER A 47 -28.28 6.97 1.74
CA SER A 47 -29.73 7.15 1.52
C SER A 47 -30.28 8.45 2.13
N HIS A 48 -29.56 9.03 3.10
CA HIS A 48 -29.91 10.29 3.75
C HIS A 48 -29.16 11.49 3.16
N MET A 49 -28.24 11.26 2.21
CA MET A 49 -27.43 12.31 1.60
C MET A 49 -27.98 12.70 0.23
N GLN A 50 -28.06 14.01 0.00
CA GLN A 50 -28.44 14.55 -1.31
C GLN A 50 -27.34 14.25 -2.34
N ALA A 51 -27.74 14.15 -3.61
CA ALA A 51 -26.80 14.04 -4.71
C ALA A 51 -25.88 15.27 -4.75
N ILE A 52 -24.59 15.04 -4.97
CA ILE A 52 -23.59 16.11 -5.09
C ILE A 52 -23.44 16.40 -6.58
N ASP A 53 -23.82 17.59 -7.02
CA ASP A 53 -23.76 17.99 -8.43
C ASP A 53 -24.42 16.98 -9.41
N GLY A 54 -25.49 16.31 -8.96
CA GLY A 54 -26.20 15.28 -9.74
C GLY A 54 -25.57 13.88 -9.70
N VAL A 55 -24.46 13.69 -8.99
CA VAL A 55 -23.81 12.39 -8.78
C VAL A 55 -24.31 11.76 -7.48
N PRO A 56 -24.70 10.46 -7.47
CA PRO A 56 -25.10 9.78 -6.26
C PRO A 56 -23.94 9.71 -5.26
N TYR A 57 -24.22 9.95 -3.97
CA TYR A 57 -23.20 10.02 -2.92
C TYR A 57 -22.25 8.82 -2.89
N GLY A 58 -22.77 7.61 -3.09
CA GLY A 58 -21.97 6.39 -3.16
C GLY A 58 -20.91 6.43 -4.26
N ALA A 59 -21.23 6.92 -5.46
CA ALA A 59 -20.27 7.04 -6.56
C ALA A 59 -19.22 8.13 -6.29
N PHE A 60 -19.58 9.16 -5.53
CA PHE A 60 -18.65 10.22 -5.12
C PHE A 60 -17.65 9.75 -4.05
N ILE A 61 -18.11 8.97 -3.06
CA ILE A 61 -17.25 8.57 -1.93
C ILE A 61 -16.32 7.40 -2.24
N VAL A 62 -16.69 6.50 -3.15
CA VAL A 62 -15.91 5.29 -3.48
C VAL A 62 -14.47 5.63 -3.89
N PRO A 63 -14.21 6.52 -4.86
CA PRO A 63 -12.83 6.92 -5.20
C PRO A 63 -12.07 7.55 -4.03
N GLY A 64 -12.76 8.34 -3.19
CA GLY A 64 -12.16 8.98 -2.02
C GLY A 64 -11.67 7.98 -0.97
N LEU A 65 -12.48 6.96 -0.68
CA LEU A 65 -12.13 5.89 0.25
C LEU A 65 -11.02 4.97 -0.31
N ILE A 66 -11.02 4.71 -1.62
CA ILE A 66 -9.93 4.00 -2.29
C ILE A 66 -8.62 4.78 -2.13
N MET A 67 -8.64 6.10 -2.38
CA MET A 67 -7.46 6.95 -2.24
C MET A 67 -6.97 7.04 -0.80
N LEU A 68 -7.88 7.11 0.18
CA LEU A 68 -7.52 7.06 1.61
C LEU A 68 -6.78 5.76 1.93
N SER A 69 -7.28 4.61 1.48
CA SER A 69 -6.65 3.31 1.69
C SER A 69 -5.29 3.23 0.99
N LEU A 70 -5.19 3.68 -0.27
CA LEU A 70 -3.94 3.74 -1.02
C LEU A 70 -2.86 4.58 -0.31
N LEU A 71 -3.22 5.79 0.15
CA LEU A 71 -2.31 6.71 0.81
C LEU A 71 -1.82 6.15 2.14
N THR A 72 -2.74 5.71 3.00
CA THR A 72 -2.40 5.12 4.30
C THR A 72 -1.49 3.91 4.14
N GLN A 73 -1.79 3.03 3.19
CA GLN A 73 -1.02 1.81 2.98
C GLN A 73 0.32 2.06 2.31
N SER A 74 0.43 3.02 1.39
CA SER A 74 1.72 3.40 0.79
C SER A 74 2.69 3.94 1.84
N ILE A 75 2.22 4.84 2.71
CA ILE A 75 3.04 5.44 3.76
C ILE A 75 3.43 4.39 4.80
N ALA A 76 2.48 3.56 5.24
CA ALA A 76 2.73 2.52 6.23
C ALA A 76 3.74 1.48 5.72
N ASN A 77 3.55 0.97 4.49
CA ASN A 77 4.46 -0.02 3.91
C ASN A 77 5.86 0.54 3.65
N ALA A 78 5.97 1.77 3.14
CA ALA A 78 7.26 2.42 2.91
C ALA A 78 8.02 2.67 4.22
N SER A 79 7.34 3.17 5.24
CA SER A 79 7.93 3.46 6.55
C SER A 79 8.36 2.17 7.25
N PHE A 80 7.52 1.14 7.22
CA PHE A 80 7.80 -0.14 7.88
C PHE A 80 9.00 -0.87 7.24
N ALA A 81 9.18 -0.78 5.92
CA ALA A 81 10.30 -1.40 5.21
C ALA A 81 11.68 -0.90 5.69
N ILE A 82 11.76 0.37 6.14
CA ILE A 82 12.99 0.97 6.65
C ILE A 82 13.07 0.85 8.18
N TYR A 83 11.96 1.10 8.87
CA TYR A 83 11.91 1.13 10.33
C TYR A 83 12.16 -0.25 10.95
N PHE A 84 11.56 -1.31 10.40
CA PHE A 84 11.61 -2.63 11.02
C PHE A 84 13.03 -3.23 11.03
N PRO A 85 13.80 -3.22 9.91
CA PRO A 85 15.21 -3.63 9.94
C PRO A 85 16.06 -2.80 10.90
N LYS A 86 15.76 -1.50 11.04
CA LYS A 86 16.44 -0.63 12.01
C LYS A 86 16.13 -1.05 13.45
N PHE A 87 14.87 -1.37 13.74
CA PHE A 87 14.41 -1.78 15.07
C PHE A 87 14.99 -3.15 15.48
N VAL A 88 15.07 -4.11 14.55
CA VAL A 88 15.62 -5.45 14.80
C VAL A 88 17.15 -5.49 14.73
N GLY A 89 17.79 -4.45 14.19
CA GLY A 89 19.25 -4.37 14.02
C GLY A 89 19.77 -5.00 12.72
N THR A 90 18.92 -5.60 11.89
CA THR A 90 19.32 -6.16 10.59
C THR A 90 19.65 -5.09 9.55
N ILE A 91 19.39 -3.81 9.82
CA ILE A 91 19.79 -2.71 8.94
C ILE A 91 21.32 -2.66 8.71
N PHE A 92 22.13 -3.17 9.64
CA PHE A 92 23.59 -3.23 9.48
C PHE A 92 24.03 -4.17 8.37
N GLU A 93 23.22 -5.18 8.01
CA GLU A 93 23.49 -6.04 6.85
C GLU A 93 23.39 -5.24 5.54
N LEU A 94 22.42 -4.33 5.47
CA LEU A 94 22.26 -3.43 4.31
C LEU A 94 23.37 -2.38 4.27
N LEU A 95 23.76 -1.83 5.43
CA LEU A 95 24.79 -0.80 5.53
C LEU A 95 26.21 -1.33 5.33
N SER A 96 26.44 -2.63 5.57
CA SER A 96 27.75 -3.28 5.33
C SER A 96 27.92 -3.76 3.89
N ALA A 97 26.82 -3.91 3.14
CA ALA A 97 26.86 -4.23 1.73
C ALA A 97 27.30 -2.99 0.90
N PRO A 98 28.01 -3.18 -0.23
CA PRO A 98 28.41 -2.09 -1.12
C PRO A 98 27.21 -1.59 -1.95
N ILE A 99 26.24 -0.96 -1.29
CA ILE A 99 24.98 -0.45 -1.86
C ILE A 99 24.90 1.06 -1.60
N ALA A 100 24.59 1.84 -2.63
CA ALA A 100 24.40 3.26 -2.44
C ALA A 100 23.07 3.56 -1.73
N TRP A 101 23.05 4.58 -0.87
CA TRP A 101 21.86 4.95 -0.08
C TRP A 101 20.61 5.16 -0.95
N TRP A 102 20.77 5.78 -2.14
CA TRP A 102 19.67 6.06 -3.05
C TRP A 102 19.14 4.81 -3.75
N GLU A 103 19.97 3.79 -3.96
CA GLU A 103 19.54 2.50 -4.55
C GLU A 103 18.63 1.74 -3.58
N ALA A 104 18.99 1.75 -2.29
CA ALA A 104 18.16 1.17 -1.24
C ALA A 104 16.82 1.91 -1.11
N VAL A 105 16.84 3.25 -1.05
CA VAL A 105 15.63 4.07 -0.99
C VAL A 105 14.73 3.80 -2.20
N PHE A 106 15.30 3.79 -3.41
CA PHE A 106 14.54 3.51 -4.62
C PHE A 106 13.91 2.12 -4.60
N ALA A 107 14.64 1.09 -4.16
CA ALA A 107 14.11 -0.26 -4.04
C ALA A 107 12.95 -0.37 -3.04
N TYR A 108 13.07 0.27 -1.86
CA TYR A 108 12.01 0.30 -0.86
C TYR A 108 10.77 1.05 -1.33
N VAL A 109 10.95 2.21 -1.97
CA VAL A 109 9.84 3.01 -2.52
C VAL A 109 9.15 2.25 -3.65
N ALA A 110 9.90 1.65 -4.58
CA ALA A 110 9.35 0.84 -5.65
C ALA A 110 8.55 -0.35 -5.09
N ALA A 111 9.09 -1.04 -4.07
CA ALA A 111 8.40 -2.14 -3.43
C ALA A 111 7.10 -1.71 -2.72
N ALA A 112 7.13 -0.60 -1.97
CA ALA A 112 5.93 -0.06 -1.33
C ALA A 112 4.88 0.37 -2.35
N ALA A 113 5.29 1.04 -3.43
CA ALA A 113 4.42 1.48 -4.51
C ALA A 113 3.71 0.29 -5.17
N THR A 114 4.43 -0.78 -5.54
CA THR A 114 3.81 -1.96 -6.15
C THR A 114 2.78 -2.62 -5.22
N LYS A 115 3.08 -2.77 -3.93
CA LYS A 115 2.15 -3.34 -2.95
C LYS A 115 0.87 -2.51 -2.85
N SER A 116 1.00 -1.19 -2.75
CA SER A 116 -0.13 -0.28 -2.63
C SER A 116 -0.97 -0.22 -3.90
N VAL A 117 -0.36 -0.22 -5.09
CA VAL A 117 -1.09 -0.28 -6.36
C VAL A 117 -1.90 -1.56 -6.48
N VAL A 118 -1.31 -2.72 -6.17
CA VAL A 118 -2.03 -4.00 -6.16
C VAL A 118 -3.21 -3.95 -5.19
N LEU A 119 -3.01 -3.40 -3.99
CA LEU A 119 -4.09 -3.25 -3.01
C LEU A 119 -5.19 -2.31 -3.49
N GLY A 120 -4.83 -1.16 -4.07
CA GLY A 120 -5.78 -0.21 -4.64
C GLY A 120 -6.61 -0.82 -5.76
N LEU A 121 -5.99 -1.61 -6.64
CA LEU A 121 -6.68 -2.34 -7.70
C LEU A 121 -7.64 -3.41 -7.14
N LEU A 122 -7.23 -4.13 -6.08
CA LEU A 122 -8.11 -5.09 -5.42
C LEU A 122 -9.31 -4.40 -4.79
N ILE A 123 -9.11 -3.29 -4.08
CA ILE A 123 -10.21 -2.52 -3.48
C ILE A 123 -11.13 -1.97 -4.58
N LEU A 124 -10.57 -1.43 -5.66
CA LEU A 124 -11.33 -0.97 -6.81
C LEU A 124 -12.19 -2.10 -7.39
N ALA A 125 -11.61 -3.28 -7.60
CA ALA A 125 -12.34 -4.45 -8.08
C ALA A 125 -13.47 -4.85 -7.12
N THR A 126 -13.25 -4.80 -5.80
CA THR A 126 -14.31 -5.09 -4.81
C THR A 126 -15.40 -4.03 -4.75
N ALA A 127 -15.11 -2.79 -5.12
CA ALA A 127 -16.11 -1.72 -5.13
C ALA A 127 -17.07 -1.84 -6.32
N PHE A 128 -16.65 -2.53 -7.40
CA PHE A 128 -17.47 -2.79 -8.59
C PHE A 128 -18.25 -4.11 -8.52
N LEU A 129 -18.11 -4.87 -7.43
CA LEU A 129 -18.70 -6.19 -7.21
C LEU A 129 -19.91 -6.09 -6.29
#